data_AF-A0A919N493-F1
#
_entry.id   AF-A0A919N493-F1
#
_cell.length_a   1.000
_cell.length_b   1.000
_cell.length_c   1.000
_cell.angle_alpha   90.00
_cell.angle_beta   90.00
_cell.angle_gamma   90.00
#
_symmetry.space_group_name_H-M   'P 1'
#
loop_
_entity.id
_entity.type
_entity.pdbx_description
1 polymer ?
#
loop_
_entity_poly.entity_id
_entity_poly.type
_entity_poly.pdbx_seq_one_letter_code
_entity_poly.pdbx_strand_id
1 'polypeptide(L)'
;MPHVEVSAGTVVTILGMIVLAVQAGAIPFTYAAATRHVRRGGTRPALVATGAYLLGCLLTLVFVAVFACSDFPMPLAVPLGYLPMWLFALLILKDPEARPSGRRLRS
;
A
#
# COMPACT_ATOMS: atom_id res chain seq x y z
N MET A 1 -30.99 -10.69 -20.85
CA MET A 1 -29.60 -10.39 -20.45
C MET A 1 -28.78 -11.65 -20.68
N PRO A 2 -27.73 -11.64 -21.51
CA PRO A 2 -26.93 -12.83 -21.69
C PRO A 2 -26.16 -13.10 -20.38
N HIS A 3 -26.46 -14.23 -19.72
CA HIS A 3 -25.62 -14.75 -18.65
C HIS A 3 -24.31 -15.19 -19.29
N VAL A 4 -23.29 -14.33 -19.22
CA VAL A 4 -21.92 -14.76 -19.51
C VAL A 4 -21.55 -15.75 -18.42
N GLU A 5 -21.39 -17.02 -18.76
CA GLU A 5 -20.82 -18.02 -17.86
C GLU A 5 -19.37 -17.65 -17.59
N VAL A 6 -19.15 -16.82 -16.57
CA VAL A 6 -17.81 -16.50 -16.12
C VAL A 6 -17.29 -17.73 -15.39
N SER A 7 -16.45 -18.51 -16.06
CA SER A 7 -15.77 -19.65 -15.44
C SER A 7 -15.08 -19.21 -14.15
N ALA A 8 -15.23 -20.00 -13.09
CA ALA A 8 -14.56 -19.76 -11.82
C ALA A 8 -13.03 -19.60 -12.00
N GLY A 9 -12.45 -20.29 -12.98
CA GLY A 9 -11.04 -20.14 -13.35
C GLY A 9 -10.69 -18.73 -13.85
N THR A 10 -11.58 -18.10 -14.62
CA THR A 10 -11.41 -16.72 -15.11
C THR A 10 -11.47 -15.72 -13.96
N VAL A 11 -12.41 -15.91 -13.03
CA VAL A 11 -12.52 -15.06 -11.82
C VAL A 11 -11.26 -15.15 -10.97
N VAL A 12 -10.79 -16.37 -10.69
CA VAL A 12 -9.57 -16.61 -9.91
C VAL A 12 -8.35 -16.01 -10.59
N THR A 13 -8.23 -16.14 -11.91
CA THR A 13 -7.11 -15.58 -12.67
C THR A 13 -7.09 -14.06 -12.62
N ILE A 14 -8.24 -13.41 -12.80
CA ILE A 14 -8.38 -11.95 -12.71
C ILE A 14 -8.03 -11.47 -11.30
N LEU A 15 -8.57 -12.12 -10.27
CA LEU A 15 -8.24 -11.80 -8.87
C LEU A 15 -6.74 -11.98 -8.59
N GLY A 16 -6.14 -13.07 -9.07
CA GLY A 16 -4.70 -13.32 -8.95
C GLY A 16 -3.86 -12.22 -9.60
N MET A 17 -4.23 -11.78 -10.81
CA MET A 17 -3.54 -10.68 -11.49
C MET A 17 -3.70 -9.34 -10.76
N ILE A 18 -4.89 -9.04 -10.23
CA ILE A 18 -5.12 -7.83 -9.44
C ILE A 18 -4.27 -7.87 -8.18
N VAL A 19 -4.25 -9.00 -7.45
CA VAL A 19 -3.43 -9.16 -6.25
C VAL A 19 -1.95 -8.96 -6.58
N LEU A 20 -1.43 -9.60 -7.63
CA LEU A 20 -0.03 -9.44 -8.06
C LEU A 20 0.30 -7.98 -8.41
N ALA A 21 -0.59 -7.29 -9.12
CA ALA A 21 -0.41 -5.89 -9.47
C ALA A 21 -0.33 -5.01 -8.20
N VAL A 22 -1.29 -5.17 -7.29
CA VAL A 22 -1.42 -4.37 -6.06
C VAL A 22 -0.17 -4.42 -5.17
N GLN A 23 0.56 -5.55 -5.16
CA GLN A 23 1.78 -5.68 -4.38
C GLN A 23 2.83 -4.61 -4.70
N ALA A 24 2.95 -4.22 -5.98
CA ALA A 24 3.90 -3.19 -6.40
C ALA A 24 3.55 -1.81 -5.80
N GLY A 25 2.26 -1.51 -5.61
CA GLY A 25 1.78 -0.28 -5.01
C GLY A 25 2.12 -0.15 -3.52
N ALA A 26 2.24 -1.26 -2.80
CA ALA A 26 2.52 -1.27 -1.36
C ALA A 26 4.02 -1.07 -1.02
N ILE A 27 4.94 -1.30 -1.96
CA ILE A 27 6.40 -1.25 -1.73
C ILE A 27 6.86 0.13 -1.24
N PRO A 28 6.52 1.27 -1.90
CA PRO A 28 7.02 2.59 -1.50
C PRO A 28 6.53 3.00 -0.11
N PHE A 29 5.27 2.67 0.22
CA PHE A 29 4.69 2.95 1.52
C PHE A 29 5.34 2.12 2.63
N THR A 30 5.53 0.82 2.37
CA THR A 30 6.21 -0.09 3.29
C THR A 30 7.61 0.42 3.64
N TYR A 31 8.36 0.82 2.60
CA TYR A 31 9.68 1.41 2.76
C TYR A 31 9.63 2.71 3.57
N ALA A 32 8.72 3.63 3.26
CA ALA A 32 8.57 4.90 3.97
C ALA A 32 8.24 4.68 5.46
N ALA A 33 7.29 3.79 5.76
CA ALA A 33 6.88 3.47 7.13
C ALA A 33 8.01 2.83 7.93
N ALA A 34 8.72 1.85 7.36
CA ALA A 34 9.85 1.20 8.00
C ALA A 34 11.00 2.20 8.25
N THR A 35 11.31 3.04 7.27
CA THR A 35 12.35 4.07 7.39
C THR A 35 12.03 5.07 8.49
N ARG A 36 10.77 5.56 8.56
CA ARG A 36 10.32 6.46 9.63
C ARG A 36 10.39 5.79 11.01
N HIS A 37 10.03 4.52 11.12
CA HIS A 37 10.10 3.78 12.37
C HIS A 37 11.54 3.62 12.87
N VAL A 38 12.48 3.27 11.97
CA VAL A 38 13.91 3.18 12.30
C VAL A 38 14.46 4.56 12.71
N ARG A 39 14.12 5.64 11.98
CA ARG A 39 14.53 7.02 12.34
C ARG A 39 14.04 7.44 13.72
N ARG A 40 12.91 6.90 14.19
CA ARG A 40 12.36 7.14 15.54
C ARG A 40 12.94 6.23 16.62
N GLY A 41 13.94 5.40 16.31
CA GLY A 41 14.59 4.50 17.26
C GLY A 41 13.79 3.21 17.53
N GLY A 42 12.88 2.84 16.62
CA GLY A 42 12.12 1.60 16.72
C GLY A 42 12.99 0.34 16.57
N THR A 43 12.68 -0.69 17.34
CA THR A 43 13.49 -1.93 17.42
C THR A 43 12.96 -3.07 16.55
N ARG A 44 11.76 -2.93 15.97
CA ARG A 44 11.09 -4.00 15.19
C ARG A 44 10.72 -3.55 13.78
N PRO A 45 11.70 -3.18 12.93
CA PRO A 45 11.44 -2.70 11.58
C PRO A 45 10.72 -3.72 10.70
N ALA A 46 10.99 -5.02 10.90
CA ALA A 46 10.34 -6.09 10.15
C ALA A 46 8.82 -6.13 10.38
N LEU A 47 8.36 -6.05 11.64
CA LEU A 47 6.92 -6.04 11.95
C LEU A 47 6.22 -4.80 11.38
N VAL A 48 6.88 -3.64 11.43
CA VAL A 48 6.33 -2.40 10.86
C VAL A 48 6.27 -2.48 9.34
N ALA A 49 7.29 -3.04 8.70
CA ALA A 49 7.27 -3.26 7.25
C ALA A 49 6.13 -4.21 6.86
N THR A 50 5.97 -5.34 7.54
CA THR A 50 4.88 -6.28 7.26
C THR A 50 3.51 -5.64 7.48
N GLY A 51 3.32 -4.91 8.59
CA GLY A 51 2.06 -4.21 8.87
C GLY A 51 1.75 -3.14 7.84
N ALA A 52 2.74 -2.35 7.45
CA ALA A 52 2.59 -1.32 6.41
C ALA A 52 2.29 -1.93 5.04
N TYR A 53 2.91 -3.06 4.71
CA TYR A 53 2.68 -3.79 3.47
C TYR A 53 1.25 -4.32 3.39
N LEU A 54 0.77 -5.01 4.43
CA LEU A 54 -0.61 -5.51 4.50
C LEU A 54 -1.62 -4.37 4.42
N LEU A 55 -1.36 -3.27 5.13
CA LEU A 55 -2.22 -2.09 5.09
C LEU A 55 -2.24 -1.46 3.69
N GLY A 56 -1.10 -1.41 3.01
CA GLY A 56 -1.01 -0.88 1.65
C GLY A 56 -1.74 -1.74 0.63
N CYS A 57 -1.58 -3.06 0.69
CA CYS A 57 -2.33 -3.98 -0.15
C CYS A 57 -3.84 -3.84 0.09
N LEU A 58 -4.29 -3.76 1.35
CA LEU A 58 -5.70 -3.58 1.67
C LEU A 58 -6.24 -2.26 1.12
N LEU A 59 -5.52 -1.16 1.32
CA LEU A 59 -5.96 0.16 0.87
C LEU A 59 -6.06 0.24 -0.65
N THR A 60 -5.07 -0.28 -1.37
CA THR A 60 -5.10 -0.32 -2.83
C THR A 60 -6.23 -1.21 -3.34
N LEU A 61 -6.50 -2.36 -2.71
CA LEU A 61 -7.66 -3.20 -3.06
C LEU A 61 -8.98 -2.45 -2.87
N VAL A 62 -9.14 -1.69 -1.77
CA VAL A 62 -10.34 -0.88 -1.54
C VAL A 62 -10.51 0.16 -2.65
N PHE A 63 -9.44 0.88 -3.03
CA PHE A 63 -9.53 1.86 -4.11
C PHE A 63 -9.85 1.21 -5.47
N VAL A 64 -9.18 0.11 -5.81
CA VAL A 64 -9.45 -0.64 -7.04
C VAL A 64 -10.90 -1.15 -7.07
N ALA A 65 -11.42 -1.64 -5.93
CA ALA A 65 -12.80 -2.07 -5.81
C ALA A 65 -13.79 -0.91 -6.01
N VAL A 66 -13.54 0.25 -5.41
CA VAL A 66 -14.38 1.46 -5.61
C VAL A 66 -14.41 1.87 -7.07
N PHE A 67 -13.26 1.90 -7.76
CA PHE A 67 -13.21 2.22 -9.19
C PHE A 67 -13.91 1.16 -10.04
N ALA A 68 -13.70 -0.13 -9.75
CA ALA A 68 -14.35 -1.22 -10.46
C ALA A 68 -15.88 -1.21 -10.29
N CYS A 69 -16.39 -0.86 -9.12
CA CYS A 69 -17.82 -0.69 -8.87
C CYS A 69 -18.43 0.56 -9.52
N SER A 70 -17.61 1.48 -10.03
CA SER A 70 -18.04 2.74 -10.64
C SER A 70 -18.03 2.69 -12.18
N ASP A 71 -18.06 1.49 -12.78
CA ASP A 71 -17.89 1.24 -14.23
C ASP A 71 -16.61 1.84 -14.83
N PHE A 72 -15.60 2.09 -13.98
CA PHE A 72 -14.34 2.66 -14.42
C PHE A 72 -13.48 1.57 -15.10
N PRO A 73 -12.78 1.87 -16.20
CA PRO A 73 -11.93 0.90 -16.87
C PRO A 73 -10.85 0.36 -15.92
N MET A 74 -10.90 -0.95 -15.65
CA MET A 74 -9.95 -1.70 -14.81
C MET A 74 -8.46 -1.38 -15.06
N PRO A 75 -7.95 -1.30 -16.31
CA PRO A 75 -6.53 -0.98 -16.53
C PRO A 75 -6.12 0.41 -16.05
N LEU A 76 -7.07 1.35 -15.91
CA LEU A 76 -6.82 2.68 -15.33
C LEU A 76 -7.09 2.73 -13.82
N ALA A 77 -8.01 1.90 -13.32
CA ALA A 77 -8.32 1.79 -11.89
C ALA A 77 -7.10 1.37 -11.06
N VAL A 78 -6.29 0.44 -11.57
CA VAL A 78 -5.08 -0.07 -10.91
C VAL A 78 -4.02 1.02 -10.66
N PRO A 79 -3.51 1.75 -11.67
CA PRO A 79 -2.53 2.81 -11.43
C PRO A 79 -3.11 3.99 -10.63
N LEU A 80 -4.40 4.31 -10.79
CA LEU A 80 -5.06 5.33 -9.97
C LEU A 80 -5.18 4.90 -8.50
N GLY A 81 -5.39 3.62 -8.23
CA GLY A 81 -5.37 3.06 -6.87
C GLY A 81 -4.00 3.13 -6.20
N TYR A 82 -2.90 3.26 -6.95
CA TYR A 82 -1.56 3.44 -6.39
C TYR A 82 -1.28 4.88 -5.97
N LEU A 83 -1.96 5.85 -6.60
CA LEU A 83 -1.71 7.27 -6.41
C LEU A 83 -1.83 7.72 -4.94
N PRO A 84 -2.88 7.30 -4.19
CA PRO A 84 -2.97 7.60 -2.76
C PRO A 84 -1.81 6.98 -1.97
N MET A 85 -1.42 5.75 -2.30
CA MET A 85 -0.37 5.02 -1.61
C MET A 85 0.99 5.71 -1.74
N TRP A 86 1.29 6.17 -2.95
CA TRP A 86 2.50 6.93 -3.26
C TRP A 86 2.49 8.31 -2.60
N LEU A 87 1.34 8.99 -2.57
CA LEU A 87 1.19 10.25 -1.85
C LEU A 87 1.47 10.06 -0.36
N PHE A 88 0.89 9.02 0.28
CA PHE A 88 1.19 8.70 1.67
C PHE A 88 2.67 8.40 1.91
N ALA A 89 3.31 7.62 1.02
CA ALA A 89 4.73 7.34 1.12
C ALA A 89 5.58 8.63 1.07
N LEU A 90 5.27 9.53 0.13
CA LEU A 90 5.95 10.83 0.01
C LEU A 90 5.71 11.70 1.24
N LEU A 91 4.50 11.75 1.78
CA LEU A 91 4.18 12.51 2.99
C LEU A 91 4.95 11.97 4.21
N ILE A 92 5.02 10.65 4.36
CA ILE A 92 5.78 9.99 5.44
C ILE A 92 7.28 10.30 5.33
N LEU A 93 7.82 10.35 4.11
CA LEU A 93 9.23 10.64 3.87
C LEU A 93 9.57 12.14 3.97
N LYS A 94 8.63 13.01 3.60
CA LYS A 94 8.79 14.47 3.61
C LYS A 94 8.79 15.04 5.03
N ASP A 95 8.15 14.35 5.97
CA ASP A 95 8.06 14.77 7.37
C ASP A 95 9.48 14.81 8.01
N PRO A 96 10.06 15.99 8.25
CA PRO A 96 11.47 16.13 8.65
C PRO A 96 11.71 15.83 10.14
N GLU A 97 10.69 15.41 10.89
CA GLU A 97 10.80 15.14 12.31
C GLU A 97 11.41 13.77 12.61
N ALA A 98 12.72 13.72 12.48
CA ALA A 98 13.59 12.87 13.26
C ALA A 98 14.81 13.67 13.72
N ARG A 99 14.59 14.75 14.47
CA ARG A 99 15.60 15.09 15.47
C ARG A 99 15.59 13.94 16.48
N PRO A 100 16.70 13.22 16.67
CA PRO A 100 16.82 12.38 17.86
C PRO A 100 16.69 13.36 19.02
N SER A 101 15.55 13.38 19.70
CA SER A 101 15.42 14.11 20.96
C SER A 101 16.50 13.51 21.85
N GLY A 102 17.59 14.25 22.01
CA GLY A 102 18.80 13.84 22.67
C GLY A 102 18.40 13.09 23.93
N ARG A 103 18.65 11.78 23.92
CA ARG A 103 18.65 10.99 25.13
C ARG A 103 19.64 11.71 26.03
N ARG A 104 19.08 12.34 27.07
CA ARG A 104 19.76 13.25 27.97
C ARG A 104 21.08 12.62 28.40
N LEU A 105 22.18 13.20 27.93
CA LEU A 105 23.37 13.38 28.75
C LEU A 105 22.90 14.20 29.96
N ARG A 106 22.67 13.54 31.09
CA ARG A 106 22.47 14.04 32.45
C ARG A 106 21.95 12.84 33.24
N SER A 107 22.63 12.29 34.23
CA SER A 107 23.84 12.67 34.97
C SER A 107 24.24 11.43 35.77
#